data_AF-I3C4H4-F1
#
_entry.id   AF-I3C4H4-F1
#
_cell.length_a   1.000
_cell.length_b   1.000
_cell.length_c   1.000
_cell.angle_alpha   90.00
_cell.angle_beta   90.00
_cell.angle_gamma   90.00
#
_symmetry.space_group_name_H-M   'P 1'
#
loop_
_entity.id
_entity.type
_entity.pdbx_description
1 polymer ?
#
loop_
_entity_poly.entity_id
_entity_poly.type
_entity_poly.pdbx_seq_one_letter_code
_entity_poly.pdbx_strand_id
1 'polypeptide(L)'
;MDLKLIKTVTLVSFLFFNLLILNIYGQENPDNWSAIEKEIYQNLKSLAYYTTDHKLDEIFNDTILNRYIVDYDRNSERTKFISDSFIYFKKTVDSIGIENLDAKPIRFYKSFEIYAPFKKEQMEEYAPYTFAYYNKKNPEKPIGSLLFSRESHKLVAWILLRQGDHNYMFLPGY
;
A
#
# COMPACT_ATOMS: atom_id res chain seq x y z
N MET A 1 23.87 -45.31 -6.88
CA MET A 1 22.82 -44.29 -7.13
C MET A 1 22.67 -44.15 -8.63
N ASP A 2 21.44 -44.17 -9.17
CA ASP A 2 21.23 -44.20 -10.63
C ASP A 2 21.43 -42.82 -11.27
N LEU A 3 22.23 -42.78 -12.34
CA LEU A 3 22.53 -41.58 -13.12
C LEU A 3 21.29 -41.01 -13.84
N LYS A 4 20.30 -41.85 -14.19
CA LYS A 4 19.00 -41.37 -14.70
C LYS A 4 18.22 -40.65 -13.59
N LEU A 5 18.12 -41.26 -12.41
CA LEU A 5 17.40 -40.69 -11.26
C LEU A 5 17.95 -39.31 -10.88
N ILE A 6 19.28 -39.17 -10.82
CA ILE A 6 19.95 -37.88 -10.55
C ILE A 6 19.53 -36.82 -11.58
N LYS A 7 19.62 -37.13 -12.88
CA LYS A 7 19.24 -36.19 -13.96
C LYS A 7 17.76 -35.78 -13.90
N THR A 8 16.86 -36.73 -13.62
CA THR A 8 15.42 -36.44 -13.47
C THR A 8 15.17 -35.51 -12.28
N VAL A 9 15.79 -35.78 -11.12
CA VAL A 9 15.64 -34.93 -9.92
C VAL A 9 16.17 -33.52 -10.19
N THR A 10 17.37 -33.37 -10.77
CA THR A 10 17.92 -32.05 -11.10
C THR A 10 17.03 -31.27 -12.07
N LEU A 11 16.47 -31.93 -13.09
CA LEU A 11 15.57 -31.29 -14.07
C LEU A 11 14.26 -30.82 -13.42
N VAL A 12 13.65 -31.64 -12.55
CA VAL A 12 12.43 -31.28 -11.82
C VAL A 12 12.70 -30.14 -10.84
N SER A 13 13.80 -30.18 -10.08
CA SER A 13 14.19 -29.08 -9.19
C SER A 13 14.43 -27.77 -9.96
N PHE A 14 15.08 -27.82 -11.13
CA PHE A 14 15.29 -26.65 -11.97
C PHE A 14 13.97 -26.06 -12.50
N LEU A 15 13.06 -26.90 -12.99
CA LEU A 15 11.72 -26.48 -13.42
C LEU A 15 10.94 -25.83 -12.28
N PHE A 16 10.94 -26.44 -11.09
CA PHE A 16 10.25 -25.91 -9.91
C PHE A 16 10.84 -24.56 -9.44
N PHE A 17 12.17 -24.40 -9.51
CA PHE A 17 12.86 -23.15 -9.19
C PHE A 17 12.52 -22.02 -10.18
N ASN A 18 12.46 -22.32 -11.49
CA ASN A 18 12.02 -21.35 -12.50
C ASN A 18 10.54 -20.96 -12.30
N LEU A 19 9.66 -21.92 -11.97
CA LEU A 19 8.24 -21.64 -11.67
C LEU A 19 8.08 -20.76 -10.42
N LEU A 20 8.89 -20.95 -9.37
CA LEU A 20 8.92 -20.06 -8.20
C LEU A 20 9.35 -18.64 -8.59
N ILE A 21 10.42 -18.50 -9.35
CA ILE A 21 10.93 -17.19 -9.84
C ILE A 21 9.86 -16.46 -10.66
N LEU A 22 9.20 -17.14 -11.59
CA LEU A 22 8.16 -16.55 -12.45
C LEU A 22 6.94 -16.07 -11.64
N ASN A 23 6.55 -16.77 -10.57
CA ASN A 23 5.46 -16.34 -9.70
C ASN A 23 5.80 -15.06 -8.91
N ILE A 24 7.06 -14.89 -8.50
CA ILE A 24 7.52 -13.69 -7.77
C ILE A 24 7.50 -12.47 -8.72
N TYR A 25 8.19 -12.55 -9.86
CA TYR A 25 8.23 -11.44 -10.83
C TYR A 25 6.86 -11.10 -11.42
N GLY A 26 5.96 -12.09 -11.56
CA GLY A 26 4.61 -11.88 -12.08
C GLY A 26 3.70 -11.04 -11.17
N GLN A 27 3.97 -10.99 -9.85
CA GLN A 27 3.14 -10.22 -8.91
C GLN A 27 3.53 -8.74 -8.83
N GLU A 28 4.81 -8.39 -8.96
CA GLU A 28 5.24 -7.00 -8.70
C GLU A 28 5.26 -6.08 -9.93
N ASN A 29 5.20 -6.61 -11.16
CA ASN A 29 5.27 -5.79 -12.37
C ASN A 29 4.05 -4.82 -12.50
N PRO A 30 4.25 -3.50 -12.59
CA PRO A 30 3.19 -2.52 -12.86
C PRO A 30 2.40 -2.76 -14.16
N ASP A 31 2.94 -3.49 -15.15
CA ASP A 31 2.16 -3.87 -16.34
C ASP A 31 0.86 -4.60 -15.96
N ASN A 32 0.93 -5.48 -14.94
CA ASN A 32 -0.18 -6.28 -14.40
C ASN A 32 -1.14 -5.49 -13.47
N TRP A 33 -1.04 -4.16 -13.46
CA TRP A 33 -1.94 -3.27 -12.71
C TRP A 33 -3.00 -2.65 -13.64
N SER A 34 -4.20 -2.49 -13.12
CA SER A 34 -5.30 -1.77 -13.79
C SER A 34 -5.00 -0.28 -13.97
N ALA A 35 -5.80 0.41 -14.80
CA ALA A 35 -5.68 1.85 -14.99
C ALA A 35 -5.85 2.63 -13.67
N ILE A 36 -6.86 2.25 -12.87
CA ILE A 36 -7.14 2.84 -11.55
C ILE A 36 -5.96 2.64 -10.58
N GLU A 37 -5.38 1.44 -10.52
CA GLU A 37 -4.19 1.18 -9.70
C GLU A 37 -2.99 2.03 -10.16
N LYS A 38 -2.81 2.21 -11.48
CA LYS A 38 -1.76 3.08 -12.04
C LYS A 38 -1.96 4.55 -11.67
N GLU A 39 -3.19 5.07 -11.74
CA GLU A 39 -3.52 6.44 -11.33
C GLU A 39 -3.33 6.66 -9.81
N ILE A 40 -3.85 5.76 -8.99
CA ILE A 40 -3.70 5.80 -7.53
C ILE A 40 -2.21 5.79 -7.13
N TYR A 41 -1.38 4.99 -7.81
CA TYR A 41 0.06 4.96 -7.55
C TYR A 41 0.77 6.28 -7.89
N GLN A 42 0.37 6.97 -8.96
CA GLN A 42 0.91 8.30 -9.28
C GLN A 42 0.46 9.35 -8.25
N ASN A 43 -0.78 9.27 -7.76
CA ASN A 43 -1.27 10.12 -6.67
C ASN A 43 -0.50 9.84 -5.36
N LEU A 44 -0.26 8.58 -5.02
CA LEU A 44 0.52 8.15 -3.85
C LEU A 44 1.97 8.64 -3.94
N LYS A 45 2.63 8.49 -5.09
CA LYS A 45 3.98 9.03 -5.31
C LYS A 45 4.02 10.54 -5.21
N SER A 46 3.07 11.24 -5.84
CA SER A 46 2.96 12.70 -5.77
C SER A 46 2.78 13.19 -4.34
N LEU A 47 1.95 12.50 -3.55
CA LEU A 47 1.75 12.75 -2.13
C LEU A 47 3.06 12.54 -1.35
N ALA A 48 3.73 11.39 -1.54
CA ALA A 48 4.95 11.04 -0.83
C ALA A 48 6.10 12.04 -1.09
N TYR A 49 6.33 12.43 -2.35
CA TYR A 49 7.29 13.49 -2.67
C TYR A 49 6.90 14.82 -2.00
N TYR A 50 5.64 15.25 -2.08
CA TYR A 50 5.23 16.49 -1.42
C TYR A 50 5.35 16.42 0.11
N THR A 51 5.13 15.25 0.73
CA THR A 51 5.39 15.07 2.18
C THR A 51 6.86 15.21 2.55
N THR A 52 7.78 15.04 1.60
CA THR A 52 9.22 15.21 1.81
C THR A 52 9.63 16.68 1.77
N ASP A 53 9.07 17.42 0.81
CA ASP A 53 9.49 18.80 0.48
C ASP A 53 8.89 19.90 1.38
N HIS A 54 7.84 19.61 2.16
CA HIS A 54 7.18 20.58 3.06
C HIS A 54 7.19 20.12 4.53
N LYS A 55 7.05 21.08 5.44
CA LYS A 55 6.77 20.85 6.87
C LYS A 55 5.29 20.51 7.10
N LEU A 56 4.97 19.96 8.27
CA LEU A 56 3.60 19.57 8.62
C LEU A 56 2.61 20.75 8.60
N ASP A 57 3.00 21.90 9.13
CA ASP A 57 2.23 23.15 9.12
C ASP A 57 2.01 23.69 7.71
N GLU A 58 2.98 23.53 6.81
CA GLU A 58 2.87 23.90 5.40
C GLU A 58 1.91 22.95 4.64
N ILE A 59 1.94 21.65 4.96
CA ILE A 59 1.05 20.64 4.35
C ILE A 59 -0.39 20.77 4.85
N PHE A 60 -0.61 21.14 6.11
CA PHE A 60 -1.95 21.28 6.68
C PHE A 60 -2.74 22.51 6.20
N ASN A 61 -2.25 23.22 5.17
CA ASN A 61 -3.02 24.24 4.45
C ASN A 61 -4.07 23.62 3.52
N ASP A 62 -5.28 24.19 3.53
CA ASP A 62 -6.48 23.62 2.93
C ASP A 62 -6.31 23.25 1.44
N THR A 63 -5.50 23.98 0.69
CA THR A 63 -5.22 23.74 -0.74
C THR A 63 -4.58 22.38 -1.03
N ILE A 64 -3.71 21.87 -0.15
CA ILE A 64 -2.97 20.62 -0.36
C ILE A 64 -3.83 19.44 0.10
N LEU A 65 -4.51 19.59 1.23
CA LEU A 65 -5.43 18.58 1.75
C LEU A 65 -6.61 18.38 0.79
N ASN A 66 -7.24 19.45 0.31
CA ASN A 66 -8.30 19.33 -0.71
C ASN A 66 -7.82 18.79 -2.06
N ARG A 67 -6.51 18.80 -2.35
CA ARG A 67 -5.96 18.15 -3.55
C ARG A 67 -5.86 16.64 -3.38
N TYR A 68 -5.30 16.19 -2.27
CA TYR A 68 -4.96 14.77 -2.06
C TYR A 68 -5.96 13.99 -1.21
N ILE A 69 -6.89 14.65 -0.53
CA ILE A 69 -7.83 14.07 0.45
C ILE A 69 -9.27 14.42 0.07
N VAL A 70 -10.22 13.54 0.39
CA VAL A 70 -11.67 13.76 0.21
C VAL A 70 -12.30 14.39 1.46
N ASP A 71 -13.12 15.42 1.26
CA ASP A 71 -13.97 16.10 2.24
C ASP A 71 -13.25 16.58 3.52
N TYR A 72 -12.26 17.47 3.35
CA TYR A 72 -11.55 18.10 4.45
C TYR A 72 -12.37 19.24 5.09
N ASP A 73 -13.15 18.93 6.13
CA ASP A 73 -13.57 19.93 7.14
C ASP A 73 -12.60 19.91 8.31
N ARG A 74 -11.84 21.00 8.50
CA ARG A 74 -10.83 21.18 9.56
C ARG A 74 -11.35 20.92 10.98
N ASN A 75 -12.65 21.06 11.23
CA ASN A 75 -13.25 20.91 12.56
C ASN A 75 -13.82 19.51 12.84
N SER A 76 -13.85 18.62 11.85
CA SER A 76 -14.41 17.28 12.00
C SER A 76 -13.43 16.28 12.64
N GLU A 77 -13.96 15.31 13.41
CA GLU A 77 -13.15 14.23 13.99
C GLU A 77 -12.47 13.36 12.91
N ARG A 78 -13.16 13.14 11.77
CA ARG A 78 -12.63 12.50 10.56
C ARG A 78 -11.32 13.16 10.11
N THR A 79 -11.32 14.49 10.02
CA THR A 79 -10.15 15.28 9.64
C THR A 79 -9.03 15.21 10.66
N LYS A 80 -9.34 15.22 11.97
CA LYS A 80 -8.32 15.06 13.01
C LYS A 80 -7.60 13.70 12.88
N PHE A 81 -8.35 12.61 12.75
CA PHE A 81 -7.78 11.27 12.55
C PHE A 81 -6.97 11.15 11.24
N ILE A 82 -7.46 11.76 10.15
CA ILE A 82 -6.73 11.91 8.89
C ILE A 82 -5.40 12.65 9.10
N SER A 83 -5.39 13.69 9.93
CA SER A 83 -4.19 14.50 10.21
C SER A 83 -3.16 13.70 11.03
N ASP A 84 -3.59 12.98 12.06
CA ASP A 84 -2.72 12.10 12.84
C ASP A 84 -2.13 10.96 11.98
N SER A 85 -2.94 10.39 11.08
CA SER A 85 -2.50 9.35 10.13
C SER A 85 -1.53 9.91 9.07
N PHE A 86 -1.75 11.12 8.60
CA PHE A 86 -0.84 11.84 7.71
C PHE A 86 0.51 12.14 8.40
N ILE A 87 0.49 12.56 9.66
CA ILE A 87 1.69 12.76 10.48
C ILE A 87 2.47 11.45 10.62
N TYR A 88 1.80 10.31 10.84
CA TYR A 88 2.44 8.99 10.86
C TYR A 88 3.09 8.63 9.52
N PHE A 89 2.41 8.91 8.41
CA PHE A 89 2.96 8.68 7.07
C PHE A 89 4.21 9.53 6.82
N LYS A 90 4.17 10.86 7.04
CA LYS A 90 5.37 11.71 6.89
C LYS A 90 6.51 11.24 7.79
N LYS A 91 6.26 10.91 9.07
CA LYS A 91 7.27 10.34 9.98
C LYS A 91 7.90 9.04 9.43
N THR A 92 7.12 8.24 8.71
CA THR A 92 7.64 7.03 8.03
C THR A 92 8.55 7.41 6.87
N VAL A 93 8.13 8.34 6.00
CA VAL A 93 8.96 8.83 4.87
C VAL A 93 10.27 9.45 5.37
N ASP A 94 10.19 10.34 6.35
CA ASP A 94 11.33 11.00 7.00
C ASP A 94 12.29 9.99 7.66
N SER A 95 11.76 8.88 8.18
CA SER A 95 12.55 7.84 8.87
C SER A 95 13.20 6.83 7.93
N ILE A 96 12.63 6.55 6.75
CA ILE A 96 13.19 5.54 5.83
C ILE A 96 13.85 6.12 4.58
N GLY A 97 13.58 7.37 4.24
CA GLY A 97 14.00 8.01 2.98
C GLY A 97 13.00 7.72 1.85
N ILE A 98 12.59 8.77 1.14
CA ILE A 98 11.65 8.70 0.00
C ILE A 98 12.16 7.76 -1.12
N GLU A 99 13.48 7.66 -1.28
CA GLU A 99 14.14 6.76 -2.22
C GLU A 99 14.01 5.28 -1.84
N ASN A 100 13.87 4.97 -0.55
CA ASN A 100 13.64 3.61 -0.04
C ASN A 100 12.15 3.24 0.07
N LEU A 101 11.22 4.21 -0.02
CA LEU A 101 9.77 3.97 -0.01
C LEU A 101 9.29 3.44 -1.36
N ASP A 102 8.40 2.45 -1.36
CA ASP A 102 7.51 2.15 -2.49
C ASP A 102 6.11 1.70 -2.01
N ALA A 103 5.20 1.46 -2.95
CA ALA A 103 3.87 0.91 -2.66
C ALA A 103 3.35 0.02 -3.79
N LYS A 104 2.59 -1.03 -3.43
CA LYS A 104 1.91 -1.92 -4.38
C LYS A 104 0.45 -2.16 -3.94
N PRO A 105 -0.47 -2.49 -4.87
CA PRO A 105 -1.85 -2.84 -4.53
C PRO A 105 -1.94 -3.89 -3.42
N ILE A 106 -2.87 -3.71 -2.47
CA ILE A 106 -3.02 -4.58 -1.28
C ILE A 106 -3.23 -6.05 -1.65
N ARG A 107 -3.79 -6.32 -2.85
CA ARG A 107 -4.01 -7.66 -3.44
C ARG A 107 -2.74 -8.49 -3.65
N PHE A 108 -1.55 -7.93 -3.47
CA PHE A 108 -0.27 -8.65 -3.46
C PHE A 108 0.18 -9.08 -2.05
N TYR A 109 -0.55 -8.70 -0.99
CA TYR A 109 -0.28 -9.07 0.40
C TYR A 109 -1.34 -10.01 1.00
N LYS A 110 -2.00 -10.83 0.17
CA LYS A 110 -3.13 -11.72 0.56
C LYS A 110 -2.84 -12.71 1.69
N SER A 111 -1.57 -12.98 1.97
CA SER A 111 -1.09 -13.88 3.04
C SER A 111 -0.78 -13.18 4.37
N PHE A 112 -0.79 -11.84 4.41
CA PHE A 112 -0.41 -11.07 5.59
C PHE A 112 -1.60 -10.68 6.49
N GLU A 113 -1.31 -10.36 7.75
CA GLU A 113 -2.29 -9.90 8.74
C GLU A 113 -3.01 -8.58 8.36
N ILE A 114 -2.55 -7.90 7.31
CA ILE A 114 -3.24 -6.81 6.61
C ILE A 114 -4.68 -7.15 6.19
N TYR A 115 -4.98 -8.42 5.94
CA TYR A 115 -6.35 -8.90 5.66
C TYR A 115 -7.14 -9.30 6.92
N ALA A 116 -6.50 -9.51 8.06
CA ALA A 116 -7.11 -10.12 9.24
C ALA A 116 -8.25 -9.32 9.92
N PRO A 117 -8.24 -7.96 9.98
CA PRO A 117 -9.31 -7.22 10.63
C PRO A 117 -10.56 -6.99 9.74
N PHE A 118 -10.56 -7.46 8.49
CA PHE A 118 -11.62 -7.21 7.52
C PHE A 118 -12.43 -8.45 7.17
N LYS A 119 -13.71 -8.27 6.82
CA LYS A 119 -14.48 -9.33 6.16
C LYS A 119 -14.04 -9.49 4.70
N LYS A 120 -14.20 -10.69 4.15
CA LYS A 120 -13.81 -11.03 2.77
C LYS A 120 -14.47 -10.11 1.74
N GLU A 121 -15.75 -9.81 1.94
CA GLU A 121 -16.58 -8.99 1.06
C GLU A 121 -16.08 -7.54 1.01
N GLN A 122 -15.72 -6.99 2.18
CA GLN A 122 -15.12 -5.65 2.29
C GLN A 122 -13.76 -5.58 1.58
N MET A 123 -12.96 -6.65 1.65
CA MET A 123 -11.68 -6.70 0.92
C MET A 123 -11.86 -6.90 -0.59
N GLU A 124 -12.95 -7.52 -1.04
CA GLU A 124 -13.28 -7.58 -2.47
C GLU A 124 -13.72 -6.20 -3.01
N GLU A 125 -14.38 -5.38 -2.19
CA GLU A 125 -14.75 -3.99 -2.50
C GLU A 125 -13.55 -3.02 -2.48
N TYR A 126 -12.75 -3.01 -1.41
CA TYR A 126 -11.73 -1.98 -1.16
C TYR A 126 -10.34 -2.31 -1.72
N ALA A 127 -10.00 -3.58 -1.99
CA ALA A 127 -8.66 -3.93 -2.47
C ALA A 127 -8.24 -3.28 -3.82
N PRO A 128 -9.12 -3.05 -4.81
CA PRO A 128 -8.75 -2.32 -6.03
C PRO A 128 -8.32 -0.87 -5.78
N TYR A 129 -8.77 -0.27 -4.67
CA TYR A 129 -8.53 1.12 -4.30
C TYR A 129 -7.57 1.29 -3.12
N THR A 130 -6.94 0.20 -2.66
CA THR A 130 -6.06 0.21 -1.49
C THR A 130 -4.62 -0.17 -1.86
N PHE A 131 -3.67 0.69 -1.52
CA PHE A 131 -2.24 0.45 -1.69
C PHE A 131 -1.57 0.25 -0.34
N ALA A 132 -0.69 -0.73 -0.23
CA ALA A 132 0.17 -0.90 0.93
C ALA A 132 1.58 -0.40 0.61
N TYR A 133 2.15 0.41 1.50
CA TYR A 133 3.47 1.01 1.36
C TYR A 133 4.52 0.30 2.22
N TYR A 134 5.74 0.22 1.72
CA TYR A 134 6.81 -0.61 2.25
C TYR A 134 8.18 0.02 2.03
N ASN A 135 9.18 -0.52 2.73
CA ASN A 135 10.59 -0.22 2.46
C ASN A 135 11.11 -1.22 1.41
N LYS A 136 11.73 -0.74 0.33
CA LYS A 136 12.29 -1.57 -0.76
C LYS A 136 13.30 -2.63 -0.29
N LYS A 137 13.90 -2.45 0.89
CA LYS A 137 14.81 -3.43 1.53
C LYS A 137 14.07 -4.62 2.16
N ASN A 138 12.74 -4.56 2.26
CA ASN A 138 11.87 -5.63 2.79
C ASN A 138 10.45 -5.53 2.18
N PRO A 139 10.28 -5.81 0.88
CA PRO A 139 9.03 -5.56 0.14
C PRO A 139 7.85 -6.44 0.60
N GLU A 140 8.15 -7.59 1.21
CA GLU A 140 7.15 -8.51 1.75
C GLU A 140 6.45 -7.95 3.00
N LYS A 141 7.10 -7.07 3.78
CA LYS A 141 6.52 -6.54 5.02
C LYS A 141 5.95 -5.13 4.80
N PRO A 142 4.62 -4.97 4.64
CA PRO A 142 4.02 -3.64 4.51
C PRO A 142 4.14 -2.89 5.84
N ILE A 143 4.33 -1.57 5.77
CA ILE A 143 4.42 -0.67 6.92
C ILE A 143 3.03 -0.11 7.23
N GLY A 144 2.29 0.33 6.21
CA GLY A 144 0.92 0.80 6.32
C GLY A 144 0.14 0.60 5.02
N SER A 145 -1.15 0.94 4.99
CA SER A 145 -1.90 1.05 3.73
C SER A 145 -2.81 2.28 3.68
N LEU A 146 -3.22 2.61 2.46
CA LEU A 146 -3.90 3.84 2.07
C LEU A 146 -5.08 3.47 1.17
N LEU A 147 -6.30 3.87 1.56
CA LEU A 147 -7.55 3.65 0.82
C LEU A 147 -7.92 4.93 0.06
N PHE A 148 -8.12 4.81 -1.24
CA PHE A 148 -8.44 5.92 -2.13
C PHE A 148 -9.91 5.88 -2.60
N SER A 149 -10.42 7.03 -3.01
CA SER A 149 -11.77 7.20 -3.56
C SER A 149 -11.89 6.53 -4.92
N ARG A 150 -12.96 5.76 -5.11
CA ARG A 150 -13.34 5.17 -6.40
C ARG A 150 -13.63 6.22 -7.50
N GLU A 151 -14.03 7.43 -7.12
CA GLU A 151 -14.47 8.47 -8.07
C GLU A 151 -13.40 9.52 -8.35
N SER A 152 -12.64 9.91 -7.32
CA SER A 152 -11.66 11.01 -7.42
C SER A 152 -10.20 10.54 -7.37
N HIS A 153 -9.95 9.26 -7.09
CA HIS A 153 -8.62 8.66 -6.85
C HIS A 153 -7.77 9.39 -5.79
N LYS A 154 -8.39 10.25 -4.97
CA LYS A 154 -7.82 10.93 -3.79
C LYS A 154 -7.84 10.01 -2.58
N LEU A 155 -6.99 10.26 -1.61
CA LEU A 155 -6.91 9.55 -0.34
C LEU A 155 -8.19 9.78 0.48
N VAL A 156 -8.80 8.69 0.92
CA VAL A 156 -10.08 8.69 1.65
C VAL A 156 -9.87 8.32 3.11
N ALA A 157 -8.99 7.34 3.35
CA ALA A 157 -8.58 6.92 4.67
C ALA A 157 -7.16 6.33 4.64
N TRP A 158 -6.47 6.40 5.77
CA TRP A 158 -5.38 5.47 6.05
C TRP A 158 -6.01 4.20 6.59
N ILE A 159 -5.67 3.06 5.98
CA ILE A 159 -5.93 1.76 6.61
C ILE A 159 -4.69 1.47 7.45
N LEU A 160 -4.84 1.73 8.76
CA LEU A 160 -3.79 1.44 9.72
C LEU A 160 -3.89 -0.05 10.05
N LEU A 161 -2.98 -0.78 9.39
CA LEU A 161 -2.71 -2.19 9.56
C LEU A 161 -2.67 -2.59 11.03
N ARG A 162 -2.90 -3.88 11.28
CA ARG A 162 -2.54 -4.50 12.56
C ARG A 162 -1.04 -4.33 12.84
N GLN A 163 -0.68 -3.27 13.56
CA GLN A 163 0.66 -3.06 14.13
C GLN A 163 0.60 -3.42 15.62
N GLY A 164 0.85 -4.71 15.90
CA GLY A 164 0.65 -5.27 17.24
C GLY A 164 -0.84 -5.48 17.53
N ASP A 165 -1.31 -4.96 18.66
CA ASP A 165 -2.67 -5.22 19.15
C ASP A 165 -3.71 -4.17 18.69
N HIS A 166 -3.30 -3.17 17.92
CA HIS A 166 -4.18 -2.09 17.45
C HIS A 166 -4.61 -2.30 15.99
N ASN A 167 -5.91 -2.22 15.75
CA ASN A 167 -6.51 -2.18 14.40
C ASN A 167 -7.17 -0.80 14.24
N TYR A 168 -6.85 -0.05 13.19
CA TYR A 168 -7.59 1.19 12.87
C TYR A 168 -8.05 1.20 11.41
N MET A 169 -9.36 1.04 11.24
CA MET A 169 -10.06 1.03 9.98
C MET A 169 -11.03 2.21 9.98
N PHE A 170 -10.79 3.21 9.13
CA PHE A 170 -11.80 4.22 8.82
C PHE A 170 -12.41 3.93 7.46
N LEU A 171 -13.65 3.43 7.45
CA LEU A 171 -14.54 3.63 6.30
C LEU A 171 -15.28 4.94 6.55
N PRO A 172 -15.26 5.91 5.61
CA PRO A 172 -16.34 6.87 5.54
C PRO A 172 -17.62 6.12 5.16
N GLY A 173 -18.72 6.40 5.85
CA GLY A 173 -20.03 5.97 5.38
C GLY A 173 -20.42 6.74 4.12
N TYR A 174 -20.59 6.02 3.03
CA TYR A 174 -21.47 6.35 1.91
C TYR A 174 -22.47 5.19 1.78
#